data_AF-A0A955MXQ0-F1
#
_entry.id   AF-A0A955MXQ0-F1
#
_cell.length_a   1.000
_cell.length_b   1.000
_cell.length_c   1.000
_cell.angle_alpha   90.00
_cell.angle_beta   90.00
_cell.angle_gamma   90.00
#
_symmetry.space_group_name_H-M   'P 1'
#
loop_
_entity.id
_entity.type
_entity.pdbx_description
1 polymer ?
#
loop_
_entity_poly.entity_id
_entity_poly.type
_entity_poly.pdbx_seq_one_letter_code
_entity_poly.pdbx_strand_id
1 'polypeptide(L)'
;MKKGSQLHPAIRETFLYGTGTLIAQVISALRGVLIASILGPATYGLWKSVQVAYDWLAYTHFGILHGMAREIPILRKAGDTRSESSVRRIGLKAAVVTSIAAGLLLILFTWKKGEVPWTVWIGIALLLLPTQLFRFVHMICLAEGRFGVLSLANLALAFSSLLFMWLLTPTYGIYGVIGGLGLGYMLSLVLAGARGIFRVGIREAMESVPLKSLVTAGFSFMAVDGLFVFWQRLDRLALIPFYGAESEALGFYGLATMVAAFGIQIPQVFTRVLFRRTVPVFDPSNQTTGSDL
;
A
#
# COMPACT_ATOMS: atom_id res chain seq x y z
N MET A 1 -39.28 4.95 -17.74
CA MET A 1 -38.46 4.92 -16.51
C MET A 1 -37.90 3.51 -16.29
N LYS A 2 -36.60 3.28 -16.49
CA LYS A 2 -35.91 2.01 -16.19
C LYS A 2 -34.83 2.28 -15.13
N LYS A 3 -35.24 2.33 -13.85
CA LYS A 3 -34.34 2.34 -12.68
C LYS A 3 -34.43 0.97 -12.02
N GLY A 4 -33.77 -0.02 -12.62
CA GLY A 4 -33.68 -1.36 -12.06
C GLY A 4 -32.48 -2.08 -12.67
N SER A 5 -31.54 -2.52 -11.81
CA SER A 5 -30.41 -3.43 -12.09
C SER A 5 -28.96 -2.89 -12.08
N GLN A 6 -28.65 -1.62 -11.75
CA GLN A 6 -27.23 -1.21 -11.58
C GLN A 6 -26.57 -1.66 -10.26
N LEU A 7 -27.33 -2.25 -9.32
CA LEU A 7 -26.79 -2.74 -8.04
C LEU A 7 -25.97 -4.05 -8.18
N HIS A 8 -26.29 -4.90 -9.16
CA HIS A 8 -25.67 -6.22 -9.29
C HIS A 8 -24.18 -6.18 -9.73
N PRO A 9 -23.76 -5.34 -10.70
CA PRO A 9 -22.36 -5.26 -11.14
C PRO A 9 -21.43 -4.73 -10.04
N ALA A 10 -21.86 -3.67 -9.36
CA ALA A 10 -21.10 -3.04 -8.29
C ALA A 10 -20.80 -4.05 -7.17
N ILE A 11 -21.82 -4.80 -6.72
CA ILE A 11 -21.67 -5.82 -5.65
C ILE A 11 -20.68 -6.90 -6.08
N ARG A 12 -20.82 -7.40 -7.31
CA ARG A 12 -19.92 -8.41 -7.87
C ARG A 12 -18.46 -7.94 -7.87
N GLU A 13 -18.20 -6.70 -8.27
CA GLU A 13 -16.83 -6.16 -8.31
C GLU A 13 -16.21 -6.01 -6.92
N THR A 14 -16.98 -5.58 -5.92
CA THR A 14 -16.47 -5.53 -4.55
C THR A 14 -16.26 -6.91 -3.96
N PHE A 15 -17.12 -7.88 -4.29
CA PHE A 15 -16.91 -9.26 -3.87
C PHE A 15 -15.66 -9.86 -4.51
N LEU A 16 -15.46 -9.66 -5.82
CA LEU A 16 -14.24 -10.07 -6.53
C LEU A 16 -12.98 -9.41 -5.96
N TYR A 17 -13.07 -8.12 -5.62
CA TYR A 17 -11.98 -7.41 -4.97
C TYR A 17 -11.68 -7.96 -3.57
N GLY A 18 -12.72 -8.17 -2.76
CA GLY A 18 -12.60 -8.71 -1.40
C GLY A 18 -11.97 -10.10 -1.39
N THR A 19 -12.46 -10.99 -2.25
CA THR A 19 -11.92 -12.35 -2.40
C THR A 19 -10.48 -12.34 -2.92
N GLY A 20 -10.16 -11.57 -3.95
CA GLY A 20 -8.78 -11.49 -4.45
C GLY A 20 -7.82 -10.85 -3.44
N THR A 21 -8.28 -9.88 -2.64
CA THR A 21 -7.48 -9.30 -1.54
C THR A 21 -7.23 -10.34 -0.45
N LEU A 22 -8.24 -11.12 -0.07
CA LEU A 22 -8.10 -12.20 0.90
C LEU A 22 -7.09 -13.25 0.42
N ILE A 23 -7.18 -13.67 -0.85
CA ILE A 23 -6.23 -14.62 -1.44
C ILE A 23 -4.81 -14.04 -1.42
N ALA A 24 -4.63 -12.78 -1.84
CA ALA A 24 -3.33 -12.11 -1.81
C ALA A 24 -2.76 -12.01 -0.39
N GLN A 25 -3.61 -11.81 0.63
CA GLN A 25 -3.23 -11.79 2.03
C GLN A 25 -2.75 -13.16 2.53
N VAL A 26 -3.51 -14.23 2.24
CA VAL A 26 -3.11 -15.61 2.56
C VAL A 26 -1.75 -15.94 1.94
N ILE A 27 -1.56 -15.65 0.65
CA ILE A 27 -0.29 -15.85 -0.04
C ILE A 27 0.84 -15.04 0.60
N SER A 28 0.57 -13.77 0.95
CA SER A 28 1.56 -12.87 1.56
C SER A 28 2.09 -13.37 2.90
N ALA A 29 1.32 -14.22 3.59
CA ALA A 29 1.75 -14.80 4.85
C ALA A 29 2.31 -16.20 4.75
N LEU A 30 1.83 -17.02 3.81
CA LEU A 30 2.56 -18.22 3.42
C LEU A 30 3.99 -17.82 3.03
N ARG A 31 4.15 -16.73 2.27
CA ARG A 31 5.44 -16.08 2.03
C ARG A 31 6.15 -15.69 3.32
N GLY A 32 5.46 -15.09 4.28
CA GLY A 32 6.05 -14.70 5.57
C GLY A 32 6.59 -15.89 6.38
N VAL A 33 5.88 -17.02 6.40
CA VAL A 33 6.30 -18.29 7.04
C VAL A 33 7.49 -18.88 6.30
N LEU A 34 7.37 -19.02 4.97
CA LEU A 34 8.39 -19.62 4.12
C LEU A 34 9.72 -18.87 4.19
N ILE A 35 9.67 -17.53 4.18
CA ILE A 35 10.88 -16.71 4.27
C ILE A 35 11.49 -16.77 5.67
N ALA A 36 10.68 -16.89 6.72
CA ALA A 36 11.20 -17.12 8.06
C ALA A 36 11.93 -18.47 8.18
N SER A 37 11.39 -19.53 7.57
CA SER A 37 12.02 -20.85 7.60
C SER A 37 13.31 -20.92 6.80
N ILE A 38 13.43 -20.17 5.70
CA ILE A 38 14.66 -20.12 4.89
C ILE A 38 15.73 -19.25 5.55
N LEU A 39 15.38 -18.07 6.09
CA LEU A 39 16.35 -17.15 6.69
C LEU A 39 16.85 -17.60 8.07
N GLY A 40 16.06 -18.41 8.78
CA GLY A 40 16.28 -18.66 10.20
C GLY A 40 15.88 -17.48 11.09
N PRO A 41 15.75 -17.71 12.40
CA PRO A 41 15.15 -16.76 13.34
C PRO A 41 15.94 -15.45 13.49
N ALA A 42 17.27 -15.50 13.53
CA ALA A 42 18.12 -14.30 13.68
C ALA A 42 18.01 -13.34 12.47
N THR A 43 18.25 -13.84 11.25
CA THR A 43 18.15 -13.01 10.03
C THR A 43 16.71 -12.59 9.74
N TYR A 44 15.72 -13.40 10.12
CA TYR A 44 14.32 -12.99 10.07
C TYR A 44 14.00 -11.87 11.08
N GLY A 45 14.58 -11.92 12.28
CA GLY A 45 14.51 -10.84 13.28
C GLY A 45 15.08 -9.53 12.72
N LEU A 46 16.25 -9.59 12.10
CA LEU A 46 16.86 -8.45 11.39
C LEU A 46 15.92 -7.89 10.31
N TRP A 47 15.34 -8.76 9.47
CA TRP A 47 14.37 -8.35 8.46
C TRP A 47 13.15 -7.66 9.08
N LYS A 48 12.62 -8.17 10.19
CA LYS A 48 11.49 -7.54 10.90
C LYS A 48 11.84 -6.17 11.48
N SER A 49 13.04 -6.00 12.01
CA SER A 49 13.53 -4.72 12.52
C SER A 49 13.62 -3.69 11.39
N VAL A 50 14.21 -4.06 10.25
CA VAL A 50 14.29 -3.21 9.06
C VAL A 50 12.91 -2.91 8.48
N GLN A 51 11.99 -3.88 8.52
CA GLN A 51 10.62 -3.71 8.04
C GLN A 51 9.87 -2.60 8.79
N VAL A 52 10.16 -2.36 10.08
CA VAL A 52 9.56 -1.24 10.83
C VAL A 52 9.92 0.10 10.20
N ALA A 53 11.20 0.32 9.91
CA ALA A 53 11.65 1.54 9.24
C ALA A 53 11.05 1.67 7.84
N TYR A 54 11.04 0.58 7.07
CA TYR A 54 10.44 0.53 5.73
C TYR A 54 8.95 0.90 5.75
N ASP A 55 8.17 0.36 6.69
CA ASP A 55 6.74 0.64 6.82
C ASP A 55 6.47 2.13 7.09
N TRP A 56 7.32 2.80 7.84
CA TRP A 56 7.21 4.24 8.13
C TRP A 56 7.59 5.12 6.94
N LEU A 57 8.66 4.78 6.23
CA LEU A 57 9.10 5.49 5.02
C LEU A 57 8.04 5.46 3.92
N ALA A 58 7.12 4.51 4.01
CA ALA A 58 6.00 4.40 3.11
C ALA A 58 4.99 5.57 3.25
N TYR A 59 4.99 6.30 4.36
CA TYR A 59 4.12 7.47 4.63
C TYR A 59 4.77 8.83 4.29
N THR A 60 5.91 8.82 3.60
CA THR A 60 6.67 10.04 3.21
C THR A 60 5.98 10.93 2.18
N HIS A 61 4.84 10.49 1.62
CA HIS A 61 4.04 11.29 0.67
C HIS A 61 3.13 12.34 1.33
N PHE A 62 3.16 12.49 2.66
CA PHE A 62 2.43 13.53 3.42
C PHE A 62 0.94 13.66 3.06
N GLY A 63 0.28 12.53 2.76
CA GLY A 63 -1.15 12.49 2.44
C GLY A 63 -1.51 12.89 1.01
N ILE A 64 -0.57 13.32 0.17
CA ILE A 64 -0.85 13.77 -1.21
C ILE A 64 -1.59 12.69 -2.01
N LEU A 65 -1.20 11.42 -1.86
CA LEU A 65 -1.87 10.31 -2.55
C LEU A 65 -3.33 10.09 -2.08
N HIS A 66 -3.63 10.32 -0.80
CA HIS A 66 -5.00 10.24 -0.29
C HIS A 66 -5.84 11.43 -0.75
N GLY A 67 -5.26 12.64 -0.74
CA GLY A 67 -5.91 13.84 -1.28
C GLY A 67 -6.24 13.67 -2.77
N MET A 68 -5.28 13.15 -3.53
CA MET A 68 -5.47 12.79 -4.94
C MET A 68 -6.63 11.80 -5.12
N ALA A 69 -6.68 10.73 -4.31
CA ALA A 69 -7.73 9.72 -4.42
C ALA A 69 -9.14 10.28 -4.14
N ARG A 70 -9.24 11.32 -3.31
CA ARG A 70 -10.47 12.04 -3.02
C ARG A 70 -10.86 13.03 -4.12
N GLU A 71 -9.90 13.81 -4.64
CA GLU A 71 -10.18 14.87 -5.61
C GLU A 71 -10.53 14.34 -7.01
N ILE A 72 -9.92 13.23 -7.44
CA ILE A 72 -10.18 12.62 -8.76
C ILE A 72 -11.67 12.38 -9.03
N PRO A 73 -12.45 11.67 -8.16
CA PRO A 73 -13.86 11.45 -8.41
C PRO A 73 -14.71 12.73 -8.38
N ILE A 74 -14.31 13.75 -7.61
CA ILE A 74 -15.00 15.05 -7.54
C ILE A 74 -14.83 15.78 -8.87
N LEU A 75 -13.59 15.94 -9.33
CA LEU A 75 -13.25 16.60 -10.60
C LEU A 75 -13.85 15.87 -11.80
N ARG A 76 -13.83 14.53 -11.78
CA ARG A 76 -14.47 13.71 -12.81
C ARG A 76 -15.97 13.94 -12.88
N LYS A 77 -16.67 14.00 -11.75
CA LYS A 77 -18.11 14.29 -11.70
C LYS A 77 -18.41 15.71 -12.22
N ALA A 78 -17.51 16.65 -12.00
CA ALA A 78 -17.61 18.01 -12.53
C ALA A 78 -17.26 18.13 -14.03
N GLY A 79 -16.76 17.06 -14.67
CA GLY A 79 -16.29 17.09 -16.06
C GLY A 79 -14.95 17.81 -16.26
N ASP A 80 -14.26 18.19 -15.18
CA ASP A 80 -12.98 18.89 -15.23
C ASP A 80 -11.81 17.91 -15.42
N THR A 81 -11.68 17.43 -16.66
CA THR A 81 -10.62 16.51 -17.07
C THR A 81 -9.22 17.11 -16.94
N ARG A 82 -9.10 18.45 -17.01
CA ARG A 82 -7.83 19.17 -16.96
C ARG A 82 -7.27 19.15 -15.54
N SER A 83 -8.07 19.55 -14.56
CA SER A 83 -7.69 19.47 -13.15
C SER A 83 -7.49 18.02 -12.70
N GLU A 84 -8.33 17.07 -13.16
CA GLU A 84 -8.15 15.65 -12.86
C GLU A 84 -6.76 15.15 -13.30
N SER A 85 -6.34 15.50 -14.53
CA SER A 85 -5.01 15.15 -15.04
C SER A 85 -3.87 15.81 -14.26
N SER A 86 -4.07 17.06 -13.81
CA SER A 86 -3.11 17.83 -13.01
C SER A 86 -2.90 17.15 -11.65
N VAL A 87 -3.98 16.78 -10.96
CA VAL A 87 -3.95 16.07 -9.68
C VAL A 87 -3.23 14.72 -9.77
N ARG A 88 -3.46 13.94 -10.83
CA ARG A 88 -2.71 12.69 -11.07
C ARG A 88 -1.22 12.92 -11.22
N ARG A 89 -0.82 13.95 -11.98
CA ARG A 89 0.59 14.29 -12.17
C ARG A 89 1.26 14.71 -10.87
N ILE A 90 0.57 15.52 -10.06
CA ILE A 90 1.07 15.92 -8.74
C ILE A 90 1.26 14.68 -7.85
N GLY A 91 0.28 13.77 -7.81
CA GLY A 91 0.39 12.53 -7.05
C GLY A 91 1.55 11.64 -7.50
N LEU A 92 1.75 11.47 -8.82
CA LEU A 92 2.88 10.71 -9.36
C LEU A 92 4.22 11.36 -9.04
N LYS A 93 4.34 12.67 -9.26
CA LYS A 93 5.54 13.44 -8.91
C LYS A 93 5.85 13.35 -7.42
N ALA A 94 4.84 13.48 -6.57
CA ALA A 94 4.98 13.32 -5.13
C ALA A 94 5.52 11.94 -4.79
N ALA A 95 4.92 10.86 -5.30
CA ALA A 95 5.39 9.50 -5.07
C ALA A 95 6.87 9.30 -5.45
N VAL A 96 7.29 9.81 -6.62
CA VAL A 96 8.68 9.72 -7.08
C VAL A 96 9.60 10.56 -6.21
N VAL A 97 9.32 11.85 -6.05
CA VAL A 97 10.18 12.80 -5.31
C VAL A 97 10.32 12.38 -3.86
N THR A 98 9.21 12.01 -3.19
CA THR A 98 9.27 11.61 -1.77
C THR A 98 9.96 10.27 -1.59
N SER A 99 9.83 9.32 -2.54
CA SER A 99 10.58 8.06 -2.50
C SER A 99 12.08 8.26 -2.60
N ILE A 100 12.54 9.13 -3.53
CA ILE A 100 13.96 9.43 -3.72
C ILE A 100 14.49 10.19 -2.51
N ALA A 101 13.78 11.23 -2.05
CA ALA A 101 14.18 12.00 -0.88
C ALA A 101 14.26 11.12 0.38
N ALA A 102 13.26 10.27 0.62
CA ALA A 102 13.26 9.33 1.73
C ALA A 102 14.40 8.31 1.65
N GLY A 103 14.69 7.79 0.46
CA GLY A 103 15.81 6.86 0.24
C GLY A 103 17.17 7.50 0.49
N LEU A 104 17.38 8.73 0.02
CA LEU A 104 18.62 9.48 0.27
C LEU A 104 18.79 9.80 1.76
N LEU A 105 17.73 10.25 2.44
CA LEU A 105 17.75 10.49 3.88
C LEU A 105 18.05 9.21 4.66
N LEU A 106 17.43 8.09 4.28
CA LEU A 106 17.69 6.80 4.91
C LEU A 106 19.18 6.41 4.81
N ILE A 107 19.78 6.53 3.63
CA ILE A 107 21.20 6.23 3.43
C ILE A 107 22.08 7.17 4.27
N LEU A 108 21.79 8.48 4.27
CA LEU A 108 22.53 9.47 5.04
C LEU A 108 22.50 9.20 6.55
N PHE A 109 21.33 8.84 7.10
CA PHE A 109 21.16 8.58 8.53
C PHE A 109 21.77 7.25 8.99
N THR A 110 21.82 6.26 8.11
CA THR A 110 22.29 4.89 8.44
C THR A 110 23.76 4.66 8.13
N TRP A 111 24.41 5.55 7.36
CA TRP A 111 25.81 5.38 6.92
C TRP A 111 26.82 5.21 8.06
N LYS A 112 26.60 5.87 9.21
CA LYS A 112 27.57 5.91 10.32
C LYS A 112 27.16 5.09 11.55
N LYS A 113 26.01 4.40 11.52
CA LYS A 113 25.44 3.77 12.72
C LYS A 113 24.64 2.52 12.37
N GLY A 114 24.97 1.41 13.03
CA GLY A 114 24.02 0.30 13.18
C GLY A 114 24.64 -1.10 13.18
N GLU A 115 23.92 -2.02 13.81
CA GLU A 115 24.11 -3.46 13.70
C GLU A 115 23.75 -3.96 12.28
N VAL A 116 22.86 -3.25 11.59
CA VAL A 116 22.40 -3.60 10.25
C VAL A 116 23.43 -3.18 9.18
N PRO A 117 23.84 -4.08 8.27
CA PRO A 117 24.74 -3.74 7.18
C PRO A 117 24.19 -2.59 6.30
N TRP A 118 25.03 -1.59 5.99
CA TRP A 118 24.63 -0.42 5.19
C TRP A 118 24.07 -0.78 3.79
N THR A 119 24.52 -1.89 3.22
CA THR A 119 24.03 -2.46 1.95
C THR A 119 22.55 -2.86 2.01
N VAL A 120 22.05 -3.29 3.18
CA VAL A 120 20.62 -3.60 3.40
C VAL A 120 19.81 -2.32 3.29
N TRP A 121 20.28 -1.21 3.87
CA TRP A 121 19.61 0.09 3.80
C TRP A 121 19.56 0.65 2.38
N ILE A 122 20.60 0.41 1.57
CA ILE A 122 20.56 0.72 0.13
C ILE A 122 19.48 -0.09 -0.57
N GLY A 123 19.40 -1.39 -0.27
CA GLY A 123 18.33 -2.25 -0.80
C GLY A 123 16.93 -1.70 -0.46
N ILE A 124 16.71 -1.27 0.78
CA ILE A 124 15.46 -0.64 1.20
C ILE A 124 15.21 0.69 0.48
N ALA A 125 16.23 1.55 0.37
CA ALA A 125 16.11 2.82 -0.34
C ALA A 125 15.69 2.62 -1.80
N LEU A 126 16.29 1.64 -2.49
CA LEU A 126 15.91 1.26 -3.85
C LEU A 126 14.48 0.68 -3.92
N LEU A 127 14.06 -0.05 -2.89
CA LEU A 127 12.72 -0.62 -2.80
C LEU A 127 11.62 0.44 -2.58
N LEU A 128 11.95 1.62 -2.05
CA LEU A 128 10.95 2.68 -1.81
C LEU A 128 10.28 3.16 -3.09
N LEU A 129 11.02 3.32 -4.18
CA LEU A 129 10.48 3.82 -5.45
C LEU A 129 9.35 2.92 -6.00
N PRO A 130 9.56 1.62 -6.26
CA PRO A 130 8.50 0.76 -6.76
C PRO A 130 7.36 0.62 -5.74
N THR A 131 7.64 0.68 -4.44
CA THR A 131 6.61 0.67 -3.40
C THR A 131 5.70 1.90 -3.48
N GLN A 132 6.28 3.09 -3.61
CA GLN A 132 5.53 4.36 -3.69
C GLN A 132 4.75 4.46 -5.01
N LEU A 133 5.33 4.00 -6.12
CA LEU A 133 4.60 3.89 -7.39
C LEU A 133 3.43 2.92 -7.29
N PHE A 134 3.60 1.80 -6.58
CA PHE A 134 2.53 0.84 -6.38
C PHE A 134 1.40 1.43 -5.51
N ARG A 135 1.75 2.22 -4.48
CA ARG A 135 0.78 2.99 -3.68
C ARG A 135 0.02 4.00 -4.53
N PHE A 136 0.71 4.71 -5.43
CA PHE A 136 0.06 5.62 -6.39
C PHE A 136 -0.97 4.87 -7.25
N VAL A 137 -0.59 3.74 -7.85
CA VAL A 137 -1.50 2.86 -8.61
C VAL A 137 -2.70 2.43 -7.76
N HIS A 138 -2.44 2.01 -6.52
CA HIS A 138 -3.48 1.58 -5.59
C HIS A 138 -4.50 2.69 -5.34
N MET A 139 -4.04 3.92 -5.10
CA MET A 139 -4.89 5.07 -4.86
C MET A 139 -5.66 5.52 -6.12
N ILE A 140 -5.06 5.43 -7.31
CA ILE A 140 -5.78 5.69 -8.57
C ILE A 140 -6.88 4.65 -8.79
N CYS A 141 -6.60 3.36 -8.60
CA CYS A 141 -7.63 2.33 -8.75
C CYS A 141 -8.80 2.54 -7.80
N LEU A 142 -8.53 2.93 -6.55
CA LEU A 142 -9.57 3.24 -5.57
C LEU A 142 -10.41 4.44 -6.02
N ALA A 143 -9.75 5.52 -6.46
CA ALA A 143 -10.42 6.74 -6.93
C ALA A 143 -11.32 6.50 -8.15
N GLU A 144 -10.88 5.61 -9.05
CA GLU A 144 -11.61 5.26 -10.27
C GLU A 144 -12.62 4.11 -10.09
N GLY A 145 -12.65 3.47 -8.92
CA GLY A 145 -13.46 2.26 -8.69
C GLY A 145 -12.99 1.04 -9.49
N ARG A 146 -11.74 1.00 -9.97
CA ARG A 146 -11.19 -0.10 -10.79
C ARG A 146 -10.68 -1.26 -9.94
N PHE A 147 -11.55 -1.80 -9.09
CA PHE A 147 -11.17 -2.79 -8.10
C PHE A 147 -10.66 -4.11 -8.70
N GLY A 148 -11.10 -4.48 -9.91
CA GLY A 148 -10.59 -5.66 -10.60
C GLY A 148 -9.11 -5.55 -10.96
N VAL A 149 -8.66 -4.37 -11.41
CA VAL A 149 -7.23 -4.14 -11.71
C VAL A 149 -6.42 -4.09 -10.42
N LEU A 150 -6.98 -3.48 -9.37
CA LEU A 150 -6.35 -3.43 -8.04
C LEU A 150 -6.15 -4.83 -7.45
N SER A 151 -7.18 -5.66 -7.53
CA SER A 151 -7.15 -7.06 -7.08
C SER A 151 -6.09 -7.86 -7.84
N LEU A 152 -6.07 -7.74 -9.18
CA LEU A 152 -5.06 -8.37 -10.02
C LEU A 152 -3.63 -7.92 -9.66
N ALA A 153 -3.44 -6.62 -9.43
CA ALA A 153 -2.13 -6.08 -9.05
C ALA A 153 -1.67 -6.59 -7.67
N ASN A 154 -2.57 -6.67 -6.68
CA ASN A 154 -2.29 -7.24 -5.36
C ASN A 154 -1.96 -8.75 -5.45
N LEU A 155 -2.73 -9.51 -6.23
CA LEU A 155 -2.47 -10.93 -6.47
C LEU A 155 -1.12 -11.12 -7.17
N ALA A 156 -0.85 -10.35 -8.22
CA ALA A 156 0.42 -10.39 -8.93
C ALA A 156 1.59 -10.09 -7.99
N LEU A 157 1.49 -9.05 -7.15
CA LEU A 157 2.49 -8.73 -6.14
C LEU A 157 2.69 -9.89 -5.17
N ALA A 158 1.62 -10.46 -4.62
CA ALA A 158 1.69 -11.55 -3.65
C ALA A 158 2.36 -12.80 -4.25
N PHE A 159 1.92 -13.24 -5.42
CA PHE A 159 2.47 -14.42 -6.10
C PHE A 159 3.92 -14.20 -6.55
N SER A 160 4.21 -13.08 -7.22
CA SER A 160 5.54 -12.83 -7.77
C SER A 160 6.58 -12.58 -6.68
N SER A 161 6.23 -11.82 -5.63
CA SER A 161 7.14 -11.66 -4.49
C SER A 161 7.36 -12.99 -3.76
N LEU A 162 6.34 -13.84 -3.57
CA LEU A 162 6.53 -15.18 -3.03
C LEU A 162 7.51 -15.99 -3.90
N LEU A 163 7.27 -16.04 -5.21
CA LEU A 163 8.10 -16.79 -6.15
C LEU A 163 9.55 -16.29 -6.14
N PHE A 164 9.77 -14.99 -6.32
CA PHE A 164 11.12 -14.43 -6.40
C PHE A 164 11.86 -14.49 -5.07
N MET A 165 11.18 -14.27 -3.93
CA MET A 165 11.83 -14.41 -2.63
C MET A 165 12.16 -15.88 -2.36
N TRP A 166 11.27 -16.83 -2.69
CA TRP A 166 11.58 -18.25 -2.56
C TRP A 166 12.81 -18.67 -3.40
N LEU A 167 12.95 -18.13 -4.62
CA LEU A 167 14.09 -18.43 -5.49
C LEU A 167 15.40 -17.73 -5.05
N LEU A 168 15.34 -16.47 -4.61
CA LEU A 168 16.53 -15.66 -4.34
C LEU A 168 17.01 -15.72 -2.88
N THR A 169 16.13 -15.96 -1.91
CA THR A 169 16.50 -15.98 -0.49
C THR A 169 17.46 -17.12 -0.12
N PRO A 170 17.37 -18.35 -0.66
CA PRO A 170 18.33 -19.40 -0.36
C PRO A 170 19.77 -19.06 -0.76
N THR A 171 19.96 -18.31 -1.85
CA THR A 171 21.29 -17.97 -2.38
C THR A 171 21.81 -16.64 -1.86
N TYR A 172 20.93 -15.65 -1.65
CA TYR A 172 21.31 -14.27 -1.31
C TYR A 172 20.84 -13.82 0.08
N GLY A 173 20.21 -14.70 0.88
CA GLY A 173 19.71 -14.39 2.21
C GLY A 173 18.75 -13.19 2.22
N ILE A 174 19.02 -12.21 3.08
CA ILE A 174 18.20 -10.99 3.21
C ILE A 174 18.16 -10.14 1.94
N TYR A 175 19.21 -10.15 1.12
CA TYR A 175 19.20 -9.45 -0.17
C TYR A 175 18.22 -10.09 -1.15
N GLY A 176 18.06 -11.41 -1.08
CA GLY A 176 17.06 -12.14 -1.86
C GLY A 176 15.62 -11.79 -1.46
N VAL A 177 15.38 -11.51 -0.18
CA VAL A 177 14.09 -11.00 0.34
C VAL A 177 13.78 -9.63 -0.25
N ILE A 178 14.73 -8.69 -0.17
CA ILE A 178 14.56 -7.32 -0.68
C ILE A 178 14.41 -7.32 -2.20
N GLY A 179 15.29 -8.03 -2.90
CA GLY A 179 15.26 -8.14 -4.36
C GLY A 179 13.98 -8.81 -4.86
N GLY A 180 13.56 -9.92 -4.24
CA GLY A 180 12.33 -10.62 -4.59
C GLY A 180 11.07 -9.77 -4.36
N LEU A 181 11.03 -9.00 -3.26
CA LEU A 181 9.96 -8.06 -3.02
C LEU A 181 9.94 -6.91 -4.04
N GLY A 182 11.12 -6.37 -4.38
CA GLY A 182 11.27 -5.34 -5.41
C GLY A 182 10.81 -5.79 -6.79
N LEU A 183 11.24 -6.99 -7.23
CA LEU A 183 10.79 -7.61 -8.47
C LEU A 183 9.27 -7.85 -8.47
N GLY A 184 8.71 -8.24 -7.32
CA GLY A 184 7.27 -8.40 -7.18
C GLY A 184 6.48 -7.10 -7.37
N TYR A 185 6.96 -5.99 -6.80
CA TYR A 185 6.39 -4.67 -7.06
C TYR A 185 6.52 -4.26 -8.52
N MET A 186 7.70 -4.46 -9.13
CA MET A 186 7.93 -4.12 -10.53
C MET A 186 6.99 -4.89 -11.48
N LEU A 187 6.82 -6.20 -11.28
CA LEU A 187 5.88 -6.97 -12.10
C LEU A 187 4.44 -6.50 -11.93
N SER A 188 4.03 -6.21 -10.69
CA SER A 188 2.69 -5.69 -10.41
C SER A 188 2.46 -4.32 -11.06
N LEU A 189 3.47 -3.45 -11.06
CA LEU A 189 3.44 -2.16 -11.74
C LEU A 189 3.34 -2.30 -13.27
N VAL A 190 4.09 -3.22 -13.86
CA VAL A 190 4.02 -3.51 -15.31
C VAL A 190 2.62 -3.98 -15.68
N LEU A 191 2.02 -4.88 -14.91
CA LEU A 191 0.66 -5.36 -15.16
C LEU A 191 -0.38 -4.25 -15.00
N ALA A 192 -0.27 -3.43 -13.95
CA ALA A 192 -1.12 -2.26 -13.76
C ALA A 192 -0.99 -1.25 -14.92
N GLY A 193 0.23 -1.04 -15.41
CA GLY A 193 0.52 -0.20 -16.57
C GLY A 193 -0.04 -0.75 -17.87
N ALA A 194 0.09 -2.05 -18.12
CA ALA A 194 -0.49 -2.72 -19.28
C ALA A 194 -2.03 -2.63 -19.30
N ARG A 195 -2.66 -2.53 -18.11
CA ARG A 195 -4.10 -2.25 -17.98
C ARG A 195 -4.45 -0.75 -18.09
N GLY A 196 -3.51 0.09 -18.48
CA GLY A 196 -3.74 1.50 -18.82
C GLY A 196 -3.87 2.45 -17.63
N ILE A 197 -3.34 2.11 -16.45
CA ILE A 197 -3.39 3.01 -15.29
C ILE A 197 -2.49 4.24 -15.48
N PHE A 198 -1.33 4.08 -16.14
CA PHE A 198 -0.39 5.17 -16.39
C PHE A 198 -0.74 6.05 -17.60
N ARG A 199 -2.02 6.11 -18.02
CA ARG A 199 -2.47 7.06 -19.07
C ARG A 199 -2.54 8.50 -18.55
N VAL A 200 -1.46 8.97 -17.93
CA VAL A 200 -1.32 10.37 -17.53
C VAL A 200 -0.72 11.09 -18.73
N GLY A 201 -1.56 11.82 -19.47
CA GLY A 201 -1.10 12.64 -20.58
C GLY A 201 -0.02 13.62 -20.12
N ILE A 202 1.17 13.55 -20.74
CA ILE A 202 2.28 14.50 -20.52
C ILE A 202 1.90 15.91 -21.02
N ARG A 203 0.84 16.03 -21.83
CA ARG A 203 0.45 17.30 -22.46
C ARG A 203 -0.06 18.32 -21.44
N GLU A 204 0.56 19.49 -21.48
CA GLU A 204 0.51 20.59 -20.52
C GLU A 204 -0.91 20.97 -20.10
N ALA A 205 -1.22 20.80 -18.81
CA ALA A 205 -2.25 21.61 -18.19
C ALA A 205 -1.57 22.51 -17.17
N MET A 206 -1.35 23.76 -17.58
CA MET A 206 -0.86 24.88 -16.79
C MET A 206 -1.81 25.32 -15.65
N GLU A 207 -2.89 24.58 -15.38
CA GLU A 207 -3.72 24.81 -14.19
C GLU A 207 -3.19 23.97 -13.04
N SER A 208 -2.44 24.64 -12.17
CA SER A 208 -1.91 24.07 -10.94
C SER A 208 -3.03 23.99 -9.91
N VAL A 209 -3.56 22.79 -9.68
CA VAL A 209 -4.28 22.53 -8.43
C VAL A 209 -3.28 22.76 -7.29
N PRO A 210 -3.60 23.60 -6.29
CA PRO A 210 -2.64 23.96 -5.26
C PRO A 210 -2.28 22.73 -4.43
N LEU A 211 -0.98 22.42 -4.33
CA LEU A 211 -0.46 21.28 -3.55
C LEU A 211 -1.00 21.28 -2.12
N LYS A 212 -1.14 22.46 -1.51
CA LYS A 212 -1.71 22.66 -0.18
C LYS A 212 -3.10 22.02 -0.05
N SER A 213 -3.95 22.12 -1.07
CA SER A 213 -5.29 21.53 -1.05
C SER A 213 -5.24 20.00 -1.00
N LEU A 214 -4.34 19.37 -1.76
CA LEU A 214 -4.16 17.91 -1.74
C LEU A 214 -3.61 17.43 -0.40
N VAL A 215 -2.65 18.16 0.18
CA VAL A 215 -2.09 17.84 1.50
C VAL A 215 -3.16 17.97 2.56
N THR A 216 -3.89 19.09 2.65
CA THR A 216 -4.92 19.27 3.68
C THR A 216 -6.06 18.27 3.53
N ALA A 217 -6.47 17.93 2.31
CA ALA A 217 -7.53 16.97 2.05
C ALA A 217 -7.12 15.52 2.41
N GLY A 218 -5.84 15.17 2.26
CA GLY A 218 -5.34 13.81 2.46
C GLY A 218 -4.59 13.55 3.77
N PHE A 219 -4.13 14.60 4.45
CA PHE A 219 -3.30 14.46 5.65
C PHE A 219 -4.05 13.79 6.80
N SER A 220 -5.34 14.09 7.01
CA SER A 220 -6.14 13.44 8.06
C SER A 220 -6.26 11.93 7.85
N PHE A 221 -6.52 11.49 6.61
CA PHE A 221 -6.56 10.08 6.25
C PHE A 221 -5.19 9.41 6.45
N MET A 222 -4.12 10.07 6.02
CA MET A 222 -2.77 9.58 6.23
C MET A 222 -2.42 9.48 7.71
N ALA A 223 -2.80 10.47 8.52
CA ALA A 223 -2.47 10.52 9.95
C ALA A 223 -3.16 9.37 10.70
N VAL A 224 -4.43 9.09 10.39
CA VAL A 224 -5.15 7.95 10.98
C VAL A 224 -4.51 6.62 10.57
N ASP A 225 -4.22 6.43 9.29
CA ASP A 225 -3.58 5.18 8.80
C ASP A 225 -2.16 5.02 9.33
N GLY A 226 -1.37 6.10 9.34
CA GLY A 226 -0.02 6.14 9.86
C GLY A 226 0.03 5.90 11.37
N LEU A 227 -0.90 6.46 12.15
CA LEU A 227 -1.01 6.21 13.59
C LEU A 227 -1.39 4.76 13.86
N PHE A 228 -2.28 4.18 13.06
CA PHE A 228 -2.63 2.78 13.16
C PHE A 228 -1.43 1.87 12.86
N VAL A 229 -0.67 2.15 11.81
CA VAL A 229 0.56 1.41 11.51
C VAL A 229 1.63 1.61 12.59
N PHE A 230 1.79 2.83 13.09
CA PHE A 230 2.68 3.11 14.22
C PHE A 230 2.30 2.26 15.43
N TRP A 231 1.02 2.23 15.80
CA TRP A 231 0.52 1.41 16.90
C TRP A 231 0.81 -0.07 16.72
N GLN A 232 0.60 -0.61 15.52
CA GLN A 232 0.90 -2.00 15.17
C GLN A 232 2.40 -2.36 15.15
N ARG A 233 3.29 -1.39 15.30
CA ARG A 233 4.74 -1.56 15.27
C ARG A 233 5.43 -1.08 16.55
N LEU A 234 4.66 -0.51 17.48
CA LEU A 234 5.16 0.05 18.73
C LEU A 234 5.81 -1.03 19.61
N ASP A 235 5.22 -2.22 19.61
CA ASP A 235 5.74 -3.44 20.23
C ASP A 235 7.19 -3.75 19.82
N ARG A 236 7.49 -3.75 18.52
CA ARG A 236 8.82 -4.07 18.00
C ARG A 236 9.84 -2.99 18.33
N LEU A 237 9.43 -1.72 18.31
CA LEU A 237 10.31 -0.61 18.71
C LEU A 237 10.67 -0.68 20.19
N ALA A 238 9.74 -1.14 21.02
CA ALA A 238 10.02 -1.38 22.43
C ALA A 238 10.97 -2.57 22.60
N LEU A 239 10.91 -3.62 21.77
CA LEU A 239 11.73 -4.82 21.92
C LEU A 239 13.15 -4.69 21.34
N ILE A 240 13.35 -3.93 20.26
CA ILE A 240 14.65 -3.80 19.57
C ILE A 240 15.78 -3.36 20.53
N PRO A 241 15.61 -2.32 21.38
CA PRO A 241 16.68 -1.89 22.30
C PRO A 241 17.02 -2.91 23.39
N PHE A 242 16.09 -3.79 23.76
CA PHE A 242 16.30 -4.77 24.84
C PHE A 242 16.99 -6.05 24.34
N TYR A 243 16.61 -6.52 23.16
CA TYR A 243 17.09 -7.79 22.63
C TYR A 243 18.15 -7.63 21.53
N GLY A 244 18.32 -6.44 20.95
CA GLY A 244 19.15 -6.22 19.76
C GLY A 244 18.43 -6.62 18.47
N ALA A 245 18.84 -6.04 17.34
CA ALA A 245 18.11 -6.17 16.07
C ALA A 245 18.18 -7.58 15.45
N GLU A 246 19.21 -8.36 15.80
CA GLU A 246 19.48 -9.71 15.27
C GLU A 246 19.04 -10.84 16.20
N SER A 247 18.29 -10.54 17.26
CA SER A 247 17.88 -11.56 18.23
C SER A 247 16.89 -12.57 17.66
N GLU A 248 17.08 -13.84 18.00
CA GLU A 248 16.13 -14.91 17.69
C GLU A 248 14.76 -14.67 18.32
N ALA A 249 14.73 -14.02 19.49
CA ALA A 249 13.51 -13.62 20.18
C ALA A 249 12.63 -12.72 19.30
N LEU A 250 13.22 -11.72 18.61
CA LEU A 250 12.50 -10.89 17.65
C LEU A 250 12.01 -11.70 16.44
N GLY A 251 12.76 -12.72 16.02
CA GLY A 251 12.35 -13.67 14.99
C GLY A 251 11.07 -14.42 15.36
N PHE A 252 11.06 -15.06 16.53
CA PHE A 252 9.88 -15.77 17.05
C PHE A 252 8.69 -14.83 17.30
N TYR A 253 8.95 -13.63 17.83
CA TYR A 253 7.94 -12.60 17.99
C TYR A 253 7.34 -12.16 16.64
N GLY A 254 8.19 -12.01 15.62
CA GLY A 254 7.78 -11.73 14.25
C GLY A 254 6.85 -12.78 13.67
N LEU A 255 7.09 -14.06 13.96
CA LEU A 255 6.21 -15.17 13.58
C LEU A 255 4.87 -15.13 14.33
N ALA A 256 4.89 -14.93 15.65
CA ALA A 256 3.69 -14.84 16.46
C ALA A 256 2.78 -13.68 16.02
N THR A 257 3.36 -12.49 15.81
CA THR A 257 2.62 -11.31 15.32
C THR A 257 2.07 -11.50 13.91
N MET A 258 2.71 -12.30 13.06
CA MET A 258 2.17 -12.65 11.75
C MET A 258 0.93 -13.53 11.88
N VAL A 259 0.93 -14.55 12.74
CA VAL A 259 -0.26 -15.38 13.01
C VAL A 259 -1.39 -14.52 13.59
N ALA A 260 -1.08 -13.63 14.53
CA ALA A 260 -2.07 -12.70 15.09
C ALA A 260 -2.66 -11.77 14.01
N ALA A 261 -1.85 -11.30 13.06
CA ALA A 261 -2.31 -10.44 11.97
C ALA A 261 -3.36 -11.14 11.07
N PHE A 262 -3.34 -12.47 10.92
CA PHE A 262 -4.40 -13.20 10.22
C PHE A 262 -5.74 -13.06 10.90
N GLY A 263 -5.77 -13.20 12.22
CA GLY A 263 -6.98 -13.07 13.01
C GLY A 263 -7.62 -11.69 12.84
N ILE A 264 -6.80 -10.64 12.72
CA ILE A 264 -7.27 -9.25 12.54
C ILE A 264 -7.78 -8.99 11.11
N GLN A 265 -7.20 -9.65 10.09
CA GLN A 265 -7.56 -9.37 8.71
C GLN A 265 -8.95 -9.89 8.33
N ILE A 266 -9.42 -10.99 8.92
CA ILE A 266 -10.74 -11.55 8.64
C ILE A 266 -11.84 -10.51 8.91
N PRO A 267 -11.96 -9.90 10.12
CA PRO A 267 -12.91 -8.82 10.37
C PRO A 267 -12.79 -7.65 9.40
N GLN A 268 -11.57 -7.23 9.03
CA GLN A 268 -11.37 -6.09 8.13
C GLN A 268 -11.99 -6.32 6.74
N VAL A 269 -11.94 -7.54 6.23
CA VAL A 269 -12.59 -7.89 4.95
C VAL A 269 -14.11 -7.75 5.08
N PHE A 270 -14.70 -8.25 6.17
CA PHE A 270 -16.13 -8.10 6.44
C PHE A 270 -16.53 -6.63 6.60
N THR A 271 -15.78 -5.83 7.38
CA THR A 271 -16.05 -4.40 7.56
C THR A 271 -16.03 -3.66 6.23
N ARG A 272 -15.10 -3.96 5.32
CA ARG A 272 -15.04 -3.31 3.99
C ARG A 272 -16.27 -3.64 3.14
N VAL A 273 -16.76 -4.88 3.21
CA VAL A 273 -17.96 -5.31 2.47
C VAL A 273 -19.23 -4.69 3.09
N LEU A 274 -19.34 -4.69 4.42
CA LEU A 274 -20.48 -4.15 5.16
C LEU A 274 -20.56 -2.63 5.03
N PHE A 275 -19.44 -1.91 5.17
CA PHE A 275 -19.39 -0.45 5.07
C PHE A 275 -19.92 0.04 3.72
N ARG A 276 -19.64 -0.67 2.63
CA ARG A 276 -20.17 -0.31 1.31
C ARG A 276 -21.71 -0.45 1.23
N ARG A 277 -22.30 -1.34 2.03
CA ARG A 277 -23.77 -1.51 2.08
C ARG A 277 -24.45 -0.43 2.92
N THR A 278 -23.76 0.12 3.92
CA THR A 278 -24.33 1.13 4.82
C THR A 278 -24.22 2.55 4.27
N VAL A 279 -23.17 2.88 3.50
CA VAL A 279 -22.98 4.25 2.96
C VAL A 279 -24.18 4.80 2.16
N PRO A 280 -24.85 4.04 1.26
CA PRO A 280 -26.01 4.55 0.52
C PRO A 280 -27.25 4.84 1.39
N VAL A 281 -27.33 4.27 2.60
CA VAL A 281 -28.44 4.49 3.55
C VAL A 281 -28.31 5.84 4.24
N PHE A 282 -27.10 6.39 4.32
CA PHE A 282 -26.81 7.67 4.94
C PHE A 282 -26.68 8.83 3.94
N ASP A 283 -26.99 8.60 2.66
CA ASP A 283 -27.07 9.68 1.67
C ASP A 283 -28.35 10.51 1.93
N PRO A 284 -28.25 11.78 2.35
CA PRO A 284 -29.42 12.62 2.63
C PRO A 284 -30.35 12.76 1.42
N SER A 285 -29.83 12.60 0.20
CA SER A 285 -30.62 12.66 -1.04
C SER A 285 -31.57 11.46 -1.22
N ASN A 286 -31.37 10.35 -0.49
CA ASN A 286 -32.29 9.22 -0.46
C ASN A 286 -33.36 9.35 0.65
N GLN A 287 -33.21 10.27 1.61
CA GLN A 287 -34.18 10.47 2.69
C GLN A 287 -35.35 11.37 2.27
N THR A 288 -35.21 12.14 1.19
CA THR A 288 -36.27 13.04 0.67
C THR A 288 -37.34 12.34 -0.17
N THR A 289 -37.23 11.03 -0.42
CA THR A 289 -38.24 10.26 -1.19
C THR A 289 -39.20 9.46 -0.31
N GLY A 290 -39.12 9.60 1.01
CA GLY A 290 -39.93 8.85 1.98
C GLY A 290 -41.01 9.63 2.72
N SER A 291 -41.24 10.92 2.42
CA SER A 291 -42.21 11.76 3.14
C SER A 291 -43.60 11.88 2.47
N ASP A 292 -43.82 11.18 1.34
CA ASP A 292 -45.09 11.22 0.60
C ASP A 292 -45.87 9.89 0.72
N LEU A 293 -46.00 9.36 1.93
CA LEU A 293 -46.93 8.28 2.27
C LEU A 293 -47.76 8.65 3.49
#